data_AF-A0AAJ6JLR0-F1
#
_entry.id   AF-A0AAJ6JLR0-F1
#
_cell.length_a   1.000
_cell.length_b   1.000
_cell.length_c   1.000
_cell.angle_alpha   90.00
_cell.angle_beta   90.00
_cell.angle_gamma   90.00
#
_symmetry.space_group_name_H-M   'P 1'
#
loop_
_entity.id
_entity.type
_entity.pdbx_description
1 polymer ?
#
loop_
_entity_poly.entity_id
_entity_poly.type
_entity_poly.pdbx_seq_one_letter_code
_entity_poly.pdbx_strand_id
1 'polypeptide(L)'
;MCDVPQGQFCPDLGGQYVTAVWPLPDPATFKGSTAERTTLLNELYAMIRRRIEIFTSLPFRSLDRMALKARLDEIGDTTKVFP
;
A
#
# COMPACT_ATOMS: atom_id res chain seq x y z
N MET A 1 -2.15 2.33 -7.14
CA MET A 1 -0.74 1.90 -7.16
C MET A 1 -0.03 2.77 -8.16
N CYS A 2 0.77 3.72 -7.70
CA CYS A 2 1.83 4.28 -8.53
C CYS A 2 3.08 3.54 -8.10
N ASP A 3 3.70 2.83 -9.03
CA ASP A 3 5.14 2.61 -8.92
C ASP A 3 5.76 4.00 -8.88
N VAL A 4 6.72 4.23 -8.00
CA VAL A 4 7.50 5.46 -8.01
C VAL A 4 8.80 5.13 -8.73
N PRO A 5 8.82 5.05 -10.08
CA PRO A 5 10.09 5.12 -10.76
C PRO A 5 10.61 6.52 -10.49
N GLN A 6 11.80 6.58 -9.91
CA GLN A 6 12.65 7.76 -9.73
C GLN A 6 12.15 8.99 -10.51
N GLY A 7 11.45 9.91 -9.83
CA GLY A 7 11.15 11.24 -10.36
C GLY A 7 9.69 11.61 -10.68
N GLN A 8 8.69 10.73 -10.48
CA GLN A 8 7.29 11.18 -10.55
C GLN A 8 6.77 11.63 -9.18
N PHE A 9 6.57 12.95 -9.05
CA PHE A 9 5.82 13.54 -7.97
C PHE A 9 4.34 13.14 -8.11
N CYS A 10 3.73 12.62 -7.04
CA CYS A 10 2.26 12.57 -6.97
C CYS A 10 1.73 13.98 -7.24
N PRO A 11 0.71 14.15 -8.11
CA PRO A 11 0.13 15.46 -8.35
C PRO A 11 -0.34 16.04 -7.01
N ASP A 12 -0.06 17.33 -6.78
CA ASP A 12 -0.61 18.03 -5.63
C ASP A 12 -2.14 18.11 -5.81
N LEU A 13 -2.84 17.26 -5.06
CA LEU A 13 -4.32 17.24 -5.06
C LEU A 13 -4.89 18.34 -4.14
N GLY A 14 -4.05 19.18 -3.52
CA GLY A 14 -4.46 20.16 -2.54
C GLY A 14 -4.89 19.55 -1.20
N GLY A 15 -5.29 20.40 -0.26
CA GLY A 15 -5.58 20.01 1.14
C GLY A 15 -6.91 19.28 1.36
N GLN A 16 -7.74 19.10 0.34
CA GLN A 16 -9.10 18.53 0.50
C GLN A 16 -9.11 17.01 0.59
N TYR A 17 -8.04 16.34 0.16
CA TYR A 17 -7.96 14.89 0.16
C TYR A 17 -7.08 14.37 1.29
N VAL A 18 -7.26 13.08 1.59
CA VAL A 18 -6.38 12.32 2.47
C VAL A 18 -5.62 11.34 1.58
N THR A 19 -4.29 11.41 1.63
CA THR A 19 -3.40 10.58 0.79
C THR A 19 -2.59 9.63 1.67
N ALA A 20 -2.32 8.43 1.18
CA ALA A 20 -1.39 7.47 1.79
C ALA A 20 -0.59 6.75 0.70
N VAL A 21 0.60 6.28 1.06
CA VAL A 21 1.50 5.54 0.18
C VAL A 21 1.76 4.18 0.78
N TRP A 22 1.50 3.12 0.02
CA TRP A 22 1.69 1.73 0.45
C TRP A 22 2.80 1.10 -0.38
N PRO A 23 4.07 1.21 0.05
CA PRO A 23 5.18 0.68 -0.72
C PRO A 23 5.09 -0.85 -0.86
N LEU A 24 5.56 -1.34 -2.00
CA LEU A 24 5.65 -2.76 -2.35
C LEU A 24 7.04 -3.01 -2.94
N PRO A 25 7.61 -4.21 -2.74
CA PRO A 25 8.87 -4.56 -3.40
C PRO A 25 8.71 -4.56 -4.93
N ASP A 26 9.70 -4.04 -5.65
CA ASP A 26 9.68 -3.98 -7.12
C ASP A 26 10.06 -5.35 -7.72
N PRO A 27 9.12 -6.07 -8.36
CA PRO A 27 9.40 -7.38 -8.94
C PRO A 27 10.35 -7.33 -10.14
N ALA A 28 10.54 -6.18 -10.79
CA ALA A 28 11.45 -6.02 -11.93
C ALA A 28 12.93 -6.00 -11.51
N THR A 29 13.21 -5.61 -10.26
CA THR A 29 14.57 -5.58 -9.70
C THR A 29 14.99 -6.91 -9.07
N PHE A 30 14.07 -7.85 -8.89
CA PHE A 30 14.34 -9.14 -8.28
C PHE A 30 15.30 -10.01 -9.13
N LYS A 31 16.33 -10.56 -8.48
CA LYS A 31 17.28 -11.50 -9.08
C LYS A 31 17.21 -12.83 -8.31
N GLY A 32 16.75 -13.87 -8.99
CA GLY A 32 16.60 -15.21 -8.42
C GLY A 32 16.09 -16.20 -9.47
N SER A 33 15.85 -17.44 -9.06
CA SER A 33 15.26 -18.48 -9.89
C SER A 33 13.80 -18.17 -10.26
N THR A 34 13.28 -18.84 -11.29
CA THR A 34 11.87 -18.72 -11.70
C THR A 34 10.90 -19.12 -10.57
N ALA A 35 11.29 -20.08 -9.74
CA ALA A 35 10.49 -20.51 -8.59
C ALA A 35 10.41 -19.39 -7.55
N GLU A 36 11.54 -18.80 -7.16
CA GLU A 36 11.57 -17.70 -6.20
C GLU A 36 10.84 -16.46 -6.74
N ARG A 37 10.94 -16.19 -8.04
CA ARG A 37 10.19 -15.10 -8.68
C ARG A 37 8.68 -15.32 -8.59
N THR A 38 8.21 -16.55 -8.80
CA THR A 38 6.79 -16.88 -8.67
C THR A 38 6.32 -16.69 -7.22
N THR A 39 7.12 -17.13 -6.25
CA THR A 39 6.83 -16.92 -4.83
C THR A 39 6.71 -15.44 -4.49
N LEU A 40 7.68 -14.62 -4.90
CA LEU A 40 7.66 -13.16 -4.70
C LEU A 40 6.39 -12.52 -5.28
N LEU A 41 5.99 -12.91 -6.50
CA LEU A 41 4.79 -12.38 -7.15
C LEU A 41 3.51 -12.77 -6.40
N ASN A 42 3.43 -14.01 -5.89
CA ASN A 42 2.30 -14.46 -5.09
C ASN A 42 2.21 -13.69 -3.76
N GLU A 43 3.35 -13.44 -3.11
CA GLU A 43 3.41 -12.61 -1.89
C GLU A 43 2.97 -11.18 -2.16
N LEU A 44 3.46 -10.56 -3.25
CA LEU A 44 3.04 -9.24 -3.71
C LEU A 44 1.52 -9.17 -3.91
N TYR A 45 0.95 -10.17 -4.58
CA TYR A 45 -0.48 -10.25 -4.81
C TYR A 45 -1.26 -10.35 -3.48
N ALA A 46 -0.79 -11.19 -2.55
CA ALA A 46 -1.40 -11.32 -1.24
C ALA A 46 -1.34 -10.01 -0.44
N MET A 47 -0.22 -9.28 -0.49
CA MET A 47 -0.08 -7.97 0.15
C MET A 47 -1.07 -6.95 -0.42
N ILE A 48 -1.15 -6.84 -1.75
CA ILE A 48 -2.08 -5.93 -2.43
C ILE A 48 -3.52 -6.26 -2.03
N ARG A 49 -3.89 -7.54 -2.12
CA ARG A 49 -5.24 -8.01 -1.80
C ARG A 49 -5.62 -7.68 -0.37
N ARG A 50 -4.77 -8.02 0.61
CA ARG A 50 -5.03 -7.74 2.03
C ARG A 50 -5.22 -6.24 2.29
N ARG A 51 -4.39 -5.39 1.68
CA ARG A 51 -4.50 -3.92 1.83
C ARG A 51 -5.81 -3.38 1.27
N ILE A 52 -6.22 -3.85 0.08
CA ILE A 52 -7.49 -3.45 -0.54
C ILE A 52 -8.68 -3.92 0.32
N GLU A 53 -8.66 -5.17 0.79
CA GLU A 53 -9.72 -5.72 1.65
C GLU A 53 -9.90 -4.87 2.91
N ILE A 54 -8.80 -4.55 3.62
CA ILE A 54 -8.85 -3.68 4.81
C ILE A 54 -9.39 -2.29 4.45
N PHE A 55 -8.89 -1.67 3.38
CA PHE A 55 -9.35 -0.35 2.94
C PHE A 55 -10.85 -0.31 2.66
N THR A 56 -11.37 -1.31 1.93
CA THR A 56 -12.80 -1.40 1.61
C THR A 56 -13.68 -1.66 2.83
N SER A 57 -13.11 -2.23 3.90
CA SER A 57 -13.80 -2.48 5.17
C SER A 57 -13.81 -1.28 6.12
N LEU A 58 -13.11 -0.18 5.80
CA LEU A 58 -13.04 0.99 6.69
C LEU A 58 -14.41 1.65 6.89
N PRO A 59 -14.78 2.02 8.12
CA PRO A 59 -16.03 2.72 8.39
C PRO A 59 -15.87 4.23 8.08
N PHE A 60 -15.81 4.59 6.80
CA PHE A 60 -15.54 5.97 6.35
C PHE A 60 -16.44 7.03 6.99
N ARG A 61 -17.69 6.70 7.33
CA ARG A 61 -18.65 7.63 7.94
C ARG A 61 -18.32 7.99 9.39
N SER A 62 -17.57 7.14 10.09
CA SER A 62 -17.22 7.34 11.51
C SER A 62 -15.80 7.86 11.73
N LEU A 63 -15.03 8.07 10.65
CA LEU A 63 -13.64 8.51 10.72
C LEU A 63 -13.56 9.99 10.33
N ASP A 64 -12.99 10.81 11.22
CA ASP A 64 -12.56 12.17 10.85
C ASP A 64 -11.30 12.13 9.98
N ARG A 65 -10.87 13.30 9.48
CA ARG A 65 -9.72 13.41 8.58
C ARG A 65 -8.42 12.84 9.18
N MET A 66 -8.18 13.09 10.47
CA MET A 66 -6.96 12.64 11.15
C MET A 66 -6.99 11.14 11.37
N ALA A 67 -8.14 10.62 11.84
CA ALA A 67 -8.36 9.19 12.05
C ALA A 67 -8.26 8.42 10.73
N LEU A 68 -8.84 8.95 9.64
CA LEU A 68 -8.75 8.35 8.32
C LEU A 68 -7.29 8.30 7.84
N LYS A 69 -6.53 9.39 7.97
CA LYS A 69 -5.09 9.39 7.62
C LYS A 69 -4.31 8.33 8.40
N ALA A 70 -4.52 8.26 9.71
CA ALA A 70 -3.86 7.28 10.56
C ALA A 70 -4.18 5.83 10.13
N ARG A 71 -5.46 5.52 9.88
CA ARG A 71 -5.88 4.19 9.39
C ARG A 71 -5.28 3.85 8.02
N LEU A 72 -5.23 4.82 7.11
CA LEU A 72 -4.62 4.60 5.80
C LEU A 72 -3.11 4.37 5.90
N ASP A 73 -2.41 5.07 6.78
CA ASP A 73 -0.98 4.83 7.01
C ASP A 73 -0.73 3.46 7.65
N GLU A 74 -1.58 3.03 8.58
CA GLU A 74 -1.52 1.70 9.21
C GLU A 74 -1.64 0.56 8.20
N ILE A 75 -2.46 0.70 7.15
CA ILE A 75 -2.57 -0.30 6.08
C ILE A 75 -1.25 -0.48 5.31
N GLY A 76 -0.46 0.58 5.20
CA GLY A 76 0.85 0.58 4.55
C GLY A 76 1.98 0.02 5.42
N ASP A 77 1.80 0.06 6.73
CA ASP A 77 2.83 -0.29 7.71
C ASP A 77 3.04 -1.81 7.80
N THR A 78 4.10 -2.30 7.17
CA THR A 78 4.49 -3.72 7.22
C THR A 78 5.18 -4.12 8.52
N THR A 79 5.46 -3.18 9.43
CA THR A 79 6.12 -3.45 10.71
C THR A 79 5.13 -3.73 11.83
N LYS A 80 3.88 -3.26 11.71
CA LYS A 80 2.80 -3.57 12.63
C LYS A 80 2.07 -4.85 12.21
N VAL A 81 2.61 -5.98 12.64
CA VAL A 81 1.83 -7.22 12.72
C VAL A 81 0.77 -6.99 13.79
N PHE A 82 -0.49 -6.79 13.37
CA PHE A 82 -1.62 -6.87 14.30
C PHE A 82 -1.69 -8.32 14.80
N PRO A 83 -1.61 -8.56 16.13
CA PRO A 83 -1.82 -9.88 16.71
C PRO A 83 -3.26 -10.37 16.53
#